data_AF-A0A970W7J7-F1
#
_entry.id   AF-A0A970W7J7-F1
#
_cell.length_a   1.000
_cell.length_b   1.000
_cell.length_c   1.000
_cell.angle_alpha   90.00
_cell.angle_beta   90.00
_cell.angle_gamma   90.00
#
_symmetry.space_group_name_H-M   'P 1'
#
loop_
_entity.id
_entity.type
_entity.pdbx_description
1 polymer ?
#
loop_
_entity_poly.entity_id
_entity_poly.type
_entity_poly.pdbx_seq_one_letter_code
_entity_poly.pdbx_strand_id
1 'polypeptide(L)' 'MLIYLSLIDTPNEKSKFERVYYAYRHTMKSVAFNILKDDKLAEDALQEAFIRIAKNFTKINQEICPLTQGFGAQGTVQNH' A
#
# COMPACT_ATOMS: atom_id res chain seq x y z
N MET A 1 -10.24 -5.05 9.28
CA MET A 1 -8.92 -5.69 9.08
C MET A 1 -8.93 -6.70 7.95
N LEU A 2 -9.72 -7.78 8.01
CA LEU A 2 -9.72 -8.85 6.99
C LEU A 2 -9.94 -8.32 5.56
N ILE A 3 -10.85 -7.35 5.39
CA ILE A 3 -11.14 -6.68 4.11
C ILE A 3 -9.91 -5.95 3.54
N TYR A 4 -9.02 -5.43 4.38
CA TYR A 4 -7.82 -4.73 3.92
C TYR A 4 -6.74 -5.72 3.46
N LEU A 5 -6.60 -6.84 4.17
CA LEU A 5 -5.65 -7.88 3.84
C LEU A 5 -6.04 -8.65 2.56
N SER A 6 -7.33 -8.70 2.20
CA SER A 6 -7.78 -9.25 0.92
C SER A 6 -7.43 -8.37 -0.28
N LEU A 7 -7.09 -7.09 -0.07
CA LEU A 7 -6.64 -6.17 -1.13
C LEU A 7 -5.14 -6.27 -1.41
N ILE A 8 -4.41 -7.05 -0.62
CA ILE A 8 -2.96 -7.19 -0.68
C ILE A 8 -2.65 -8.61 -1.12
N ASP A 9 -1.82 -8.77 -2.14
CA ASP A 9 -1.59 -10.09 -2.74
C ASP A 9 -0.56 -10.92 -1.97
N THR A 10 0.56 -10.31 -1.56
CA THR A 10 1.67 -11.07 -0.97
C THR A 10 1.60 -11.17 0.57
N PRO A 11 1.95 -12.31 1.18
CA PRO A 11 2.00 -12.47 2.64
C PRO A 11 2.96 -11.49 3.34
N ASN A 12 4.06 -11.13 2.67
CA ASN A 12 5.05 -10.20 3.18
C ASN A 12 4.48 -8.76 3.26
N GLU A 13 3.74 -8.33 2.24
CA GLU A 13 3.05 -7.03 2.27
C GLU A 13 1.91 -7.02 3.28
N LYS A 14 1.17 -8.13 3.42
CA LYS A 14 0.14 -8.27 4.46
C LYS A 14 0.71 -8.01 5.86
N SER A 15 1.87 -8.61 6.16
CA SER A 15 2.56 -8.39 7.46
C SER A 15 3.04 -6.95 7.65
N LYS A 16 3.53 -6.30 6.59
CA LYS A 16 3.93 -4.88 6.65
C LYS A 16 2.72 -3.96 6.85
N PHE A 17 1.64 -4.19 6.12
CA PHE A 17 0.40 -3.44 6.25
C PHE A 17 -0.21 -3.64 7.64
N GLU A 18 -0.18 -4.86 8.18
CA GLU A 18 -0.68 -5.16 9.52
C GLU A 18 0.05 -4.30 10.58
N ARG A 19 1.37 -4.21 10.49
CA ARG A 19 2.17 -3.33 11.37
C ARG A 19 1.75 -1.86 11.26
N VAL A 20 1.57 -1.36 10.03
CA VAL A 20 1.09 0.02 9.80
C VAL A 20 -0.30 0.21 10.39
N TYR A 21 -1.22 -0.71 10.14
CA TYR A 21 -2.57 -0.64 10.68
C TYR A 21 -2.58 -0.56 12.20
N TYR A 22 -1.85 -1.44 12.90
CA TYR A 22 -1.82 -1.44 14.35
C TYR A 22 -1.11 -0.21 14.93
N ALA A 23 -0.06 0.29 14.28
CA ALA A 23 0.64 1.49 14.69
C ALA A 23 -0.21 2.76 14.56
N TYR A 24 -0.98 2.87 13.46
CA TYR A 24 -1.68 4.13 13.12
C TYR A 24 -3.17 4.15 13.42
N ARG A 25 -3.84 3.00 13.66
CA ARG A 25 -5.30 2.95 13.90
C ARG A 25 -5.76 3.83 15.05
N HIS A 26 -5.01 3.89 16.14
CA HIS A 26 -5.39 4.66 17.32
C HIS A 26 -5.22 6.16 17.07
N THR A 27 -4.07 6.55 16.50
CA THR A 27 -3.78 7.94 16.17
C THR A 27 -4.74 8.48 15.10
N MET A 28 -4.96 7.74 14.01
CA MET A 28 -5.88 8.16 12.95
C MET A 28 -7.32 8.23 13.44
N LYS A 29 -7.77 7.30 14.30
CA LYS A 29 -9.11 7.38 14.90
C LYS A 29 -9.25 8.65 15.77
N SER A 30 -8.25 8.95 16.59
CA SER A 30 -8.25 10.15 17.42
C SER A 30 -8.25 11.44 16.59
N VAL A 31 -7.43 11.50 15.54
CA VAL A 31 -7.37 12.64 14.62
C VAL A 31 -8.68 12.81 13.85
N ALA A 32 -9.23 11.73 13.27
CA ALA A 32 -10.49 11.77 12.53
C ALA A 32 -11.65 12.24 13.43
N PHE A 33 -11.73 11.72 14.65
CA PHE A 33 -12.74 12.16 15.63
C PHE A 33 -12.56 13.63 16.02
N ASN A 34 -11.33 14.07 16.24
CA ASN A 34 -11.05 15.45 16.62
C ASN A 34 -11.44 16.46 15.51
N ILE A 35 -11.32 16.07 14.24
CA ILE A 35 -11.68 16.91 13.09
C ILE A 35 -13.18 16.89 12.84
N LEU A 36 -13.78 15.70 12.78
CA LEU A 36 -15.18 15.53 12.33
C LEU A 36 -16.19 15.69 13.47
N LYS A 37 -15.77 15.47 14.72
CA LYS A 37 -16.61 15.49 15.94
C LYS A 37 -17.87 14.62 15.86
N ASP A 38 -17.86 13.65 14.95
CA ASP A 38 -18.92 12.68 14.71
C ASP A 38 -18.27 11.32 14.55
N ASP A 39 -18.67 10.36 15.40
CA ASP A 39 -18.10 9.01 15.42
C ASP A 39 -18.28 8.27 14.09
N LYS A 40 -19.43 8.42 13.43
CA LYS A 40 -19.73 7.71 12.18
C LYS A 40 -18.91 8.27 11.03
N LEU A 41 -18.85 9.59 10.91
CA LEU A 41 -18.03 10.23 9.87
C LEU A 41 -16.53 9.99 10.10
N ALA A 42 -16.09 10.01 11.36
CA ALA A 42 -14.71 9.71 11.71
C ALA A 42 -14.34 8.26 11.38
N GLU A 43 -15.24 7.31 11.61
CA GLU A 43 -15.05 5.92 11.23
C GLU A 43 -15.02 5.74 9.72
N ASP A 44 -15.93 6.36 8.96
CA ASP A 44 -15.93 6.32 7.50
C ASP A 44 -14.62 6.88 6.90
N ALA A 45 -14.16 8.03 7.39
CA ALA A 45 -12.91 8.64 6.96
C ALA A 45 -11.69 7.75 7.28
N LEU A 46 -11.71 7.08 8.44
CA LEU A 46 -10.67 6.13 8.85
C LEU A 46 -10.63 4.91 7.91
N GLN A 47 -11.80 4.32 7.62
CA GLN A 47 -11.92 3.16 6.73
C GLN A 47 -11.42 3.52 5.33
N GLU A 48 -11.87 4.64 4.77
CA GLU A 48 -11.47 5.10 3.43
C GLU A 48 -9.96 5.32 3.32
N ALA A 49 -9.34 5.91 4.34
CA ALA A 49 -7.89 6.10 4.38
C ALA A 49 -7.13 4.76 4.41
N PHE A 50 -7.57 3.79 5.20
CA PHE A 50 -6.93 2.47 5.23
C PHE A 50 -7.15 1.67 3.94
N ILE A 51 -8.30 1.81 3.28
CA ILE A 51 -8.54 1.21 1.95
C ILE A 51 -7.55 1.78 0.94
N ARG A 52 -7.33 3.10 0.95
CA ARG A 52 -6.35 3.75 0.05
C ARG A 52 -4.92 3.27 0.34
N ILE A 53 -4.54 3.17 1.60
CA ILE A 53 -3.21 2.64 1.98
C ILE A 53 -3.06 1.20 1.49
N ALA A 54 -4.05 0.34 1.71
CA ALA A 54 -4.02 -1.06 1.27
C ALA A 54 -3.92 -1.18 -0.26
N LYS A 55 -4.72 -0.42 -1.01
CA LYS A 55 -4.69 -0.41 -2.49
C LYS A 55 -3.36 0.07 -3.06
N ASN A 56 -2.74 1.06 -2.43
CA ASN A 56 -1.44 1.59 -2.89
C ASN A 56 -0.27 0.72 -2.43
N PHE A 57 -0.42 -0.06 -1.36
CA PHE A 57 0.61 -1.00 -0.90
C PHE A 57 0.99 -1.99 -2.01
N THR A 58 0.00 -2.50 -2.74
CA THR A 58 0.18 -3.42 -3.87
C THR A 58 0.79 -2.74 -5.10
N LYS A 59 0.48 -1.45 -5.33
CA LYS A 59 1.02 -0.67 -6.46
C LYS A 59 2.50 -0.33 -6.29
N ILE A 60 2.95 -0.02 -5.07
CA ILE A 60 4.35 0.33 -4.80
C ILE A 60 5.31 -0.80 -5.20
N ASN A 61 4.86 -2.05 -5.15
CA ASN A 61 5.64 -3.22 -5.59
C ASN A 61 5.50 -3.53 -7.09
N GLN A 62 4.44 -3.06 -7.74
CA GLN A 62 4.25 -3.22 -9.19
C GLN A 62 5.01 -2.16 -10.01
N GLU A 63 5.29 -0.99 -9.44
CA GLU A 63 6.08 0.06 -10.12
C GLU A 63 7.59 -0.21 -10.14
N ILE A 64 8.06 -1.27 -9.46
CA ILE A 64 9.32 -1.93 -9.83
C ILE A 64 9.04 -2.83 -11.03
N CYS A 65 8.68 -2.19 -12.14
CA CYS A 65 8.51 -2.86 -13.42
C CYS A 65 9.81 -3.61 -13.77
N PRO A 66 9.74 -4.89 -14.18
CA PRO A 66 10.87 -5.61 -14.79
C PRO A 66 11.29 -5.02 -16.15
N LEU A 67 10.70 -3.90 -16.59
CA LEU A 67 11.04 -3.26 -17.87
C LEU A 67 12.41 -2.57 -17.88
N THR A 68 13.16 -2.59 -16.77
CA THR A 68 14.51 -2.02 -16.70
C THR A 68 15.63 -3.05 -16.83
N GLN A 69 15.34 -4.35 -17.03
CA GLN A 69 16.37 -5.36 -17.31
C GLN A 69 16.55 -5.71 -18.79
N GLY A 70 15.85 -5.02 -19.70
CA GLY A 70 15.87 -5.30 -21.14
C GLY A 70 16.72 -4.37 -22.02
N PHE A 71 17.43 -3.38 -21.47
CA PHE A 71 18.17 -2.40 -22.28
C PHE A 71 19.60 -2.22 -21.77
N GLY A 72 20.46 -3.20 -22.09
CA GLY A 72 21.89 -3.13 -21.80
C GLY A 72 22.79 -4.07 -22.62
N ALA A 73 22.26 -4.76 -23.64
CA ALA A 73 23.07 -5.64 -24.49
C ALA A 73 22.75 -5.44 -25.98
N GLN A 74 22.91 -4.20 -26.46
CA GLN A 74 23.23 -3.96 -27.87
C GLN A 74 24.61 -3.34 -27.90
N GLY A 75 25.61 -4.14 -28.28
CA GLY A 75 26.98 -3.68 -28.40
C GLY A 75 27.96 -4.79 -28.71
N THR A 76 28.08 -5.13 -30.01
CA THR A 76 29.32 -5.59 -30.67
C THR A 76 29.77 -7.04 -30.32
N VAL A 77 30.22 -7.95 -31.19
CA VAL A 77 30.74 -7.92 -32.57
C VAL A 77 30.41 -9.30 -33.19
N GLN A 78 29.79 -9.33 -34.38
CA GLN A 78 30.01 -10.44 -35.31
C GLN A 78 31.37 -10.16 -35.95
N ASN A 79 32.36 -11.02 -35.73
CA ASN A 79 33.55 -11.06 -36.57
C ASN A 79 33.71 -12.49 -37.11
N HIS A 80 33.80 -12.49 -38.43
CA HIS A 80 34.01 -13.61 -39.33
C HIS A 80 35.49 -14.00 -39.36
#